data_AF-A0A448YUY3-F1
#
_entry.id   AF-A0A448YUY3-F1
#
_cell.length_a   1.000
_cell.length_b   1.000
_cell.length_c   1.000
_cell.angle_alpha   90.00
_cell.angle_beta   90.00
_cell.angle_gamma   90.00
#
_symmetry.space_group_name_H-M   'P 1'
#
loop_
_entity.id
_entity.type
_entity.pdbx_description
1 polymer ?
#
loop_
_entity_poly.entity_id
_entity_poly.type
_entity_poly.pdbx_seq_one_letter_code
_entity_poly.pdbx_strand_id
1 'polypeptide(L)'
;MDNPTRLLLEKCIFELECSHPMFSSEKNTADNIPMKTSFAFSSGMQAVTTILLAHSTSSSPLSTGSTMTVLIPKDVYHGIRSLLSDVFSRHGVEVIEINMVTLGKNENGADNESGAVAIQNAIYDIAAAVTKDKYDRRGVDGNETDGQNKNDRHNVILWMETPSNPKCEVTDIEAICNSAQSAAARWKNVIDVTTVVDGTMASPILTRPLELGADISFHSGTKYLAGHSDALIGTLTLSPITPRGQILAPLIRSVQIAGGGVASPWDSWLTLRGMRTLHVRVERQCKTAMKLAEYLYEKMQLAAERSDRDPTTKVAAVQAVHYPGLPSHPQHDVANRQMASTPPKSDHNSSAAMQTNCYGGVLSFEMANEVEATAFAGAVQIAQRATSLGGTETLIEHRASIEPPESIVSPLGLLRVSVGLENAEDLIRDFDSAFAIVERVMTTNDS
;
A
#
# COMPACT_ATOMS: atom_id res chain seq x y z
N MET A 1 26.47 3.60 9.33
CA MET A 1 26.73 3.87 10.76
C MET A 1 25.41 4.10 11.48
N ASP A 2 25.31 3.61 12.72
CA ASP A 2 24.15 3.87 13.58
C ASP A 2 24.21 5.25 14.19
N ASN A 3 23.04 5.82 14.46
CA ASN A 3 22.93 7.03 15.27
C ASN A 3 21.75 6.88 16.25
N PRO A 4 21.82 7.48 17.46
CA PRO A 4 20.79 7.32 18.48
C PRO A 4 19.39 7.75 18.03
N THR A 5 19.29 8.81 17.23
CA THR A 5 18.01 9.35 16.77
C THR A 5 17.29 8.40 15.83
N ARG A 6 18.00 7.80 14.87
CA ARG A 6 17.44 6.79 13.96
C ARG A 6 17.04 5.52 14.72
N LEU A 7 17.87 5.05 15.65
CA LEU A 7 17.54 3.88 16.48
C LEU A 7 16.29 4.12 17.33
N LEU A 8 16.07 5.35 17.82
CA LEU A 8 14.85 5.73 18.52
C LEU A 8 13.63 5.72 17.57
N LEU A 9 13.78 6.24 16.35
CA LEU A 9 12.73 6.18 15.33
C LEU A 9 12.35 4.73 15.00
N GLU A 10 13.34 3.89 14.69
CA GLU A 10 13.18 2.46 14.43
C GLU A 10 12.43 1.77 15.59
N LYS A 11 12.82 2.06 16.84
CA LYS A 11 12.12 1.57 18.03
C LYS A 11 10.65 2.00 18.08
N CYS A 12 10.36 3.29 17.87
CA CYS A 12 8.99 3.82 17.93
C CYS A 12 8.10 3.22 16.84
N ILE A 13 8.62 3.03 15.62
CA ILE A 13 7.85 2.41 14.52
C ILE A 13 7.56 0.95 14.85
N PHE A 14 8.54 0.19 15.35
CA PHE A 14 8.33 -1.18 15.78
C PHE A 14 7.22 -1.28 16.83
N GLU A 15 7.21 -0.38 17.82
CA GLU A 15 6.18 -0.35 18.87
C GLU A 15 4.78 -0.01 18.33
N LEU A 16 4.68 0.80 17.26
CA LEU A 16 3.39 1.08 16.62
C LEU A 16 2.85 -0.12 15.83
N GLU A 17 3.71 -0.72 14.99
CA GLU A 17 3.36 -1.87 14.13
C GLU A 17 3.10 -3.15 14.94
N CYS A 18 3.80 -3.33 16.05
CA CYS A 18 3.77 -4.54 16.86
C CYS A 18 3.12 -4.31 18.24
N SER A 19 2.14 -3.42 18.33
CA SER A 19 1.50 -3.08 19.61
C SER A 19 0.52 -4.16 20.13
N HIS A 20 0.10 -5.11 19.29
CA HIS A 20 -0.80 -6.18 19.71
C HIS A 20 -0.12 -7.20 20.65
N PRO A 21 -0.83 -7.74 21.67
CA PRO A 21 -0.27 -8.68 22.63
C PRO A 21 0.32 -9.97 22.04
N MET A 22 -0.06 -10.34 20.82
CA MET A 22 0.56 -11.48 20.11
C MET A 22 2.08 -11.33 19.97
N PHE A 23 2.60 -10.10 19.96
CA PHE A 23 4.02 -9.81 19.89
C PHE A 23 4.69 -9.67 21.26
N SER A 24 3.94 -9.67 22.37
CA SER A 24 4.44 -9.41 23.72
C SER A 24 4.70 -10.66 24.58
N SER A 25 4.63 -11.87 24.01
CA SER A 25 4.54 -13.11 24.80
C SER A 25 5.62 -13.27 25.89
N GLU A 26 5.18 -13.68 27.09
CA GLU A 26 5.97 -14.12 28.26
C GLU A 26 6.91 -15.31 27.97
N LYS A 27 6.89 -15.87 26.75
CA LYS A 27 7.81 -16.95 26.32
C LYS A 27 9.21 -16.45 25.94
N ASN A 28 9.47 -15.14 26.02
CA ASN A 28 10.83 -14.60 25.91
C ASN A 28 11.54 -14.72 27.27
N THR A 29 12.02 -15.93 27.57
CA THR A 29 12.90 -16.20 28.71
C THR A 29 14.15 -15.33 28.63
N ALA A 30 14.31 -14.47 29.65
CA ALA A 30 15.49 -13.81 30.24
C ALA A 30 16.75 -13.38 29.42
N ASP A 31 17.02 -13.88 28.22
CA ASP A 31 18.26 -13.56 27.46
C ASP A 31 18.04 -13.14 25.99
N ASN A 32 16.81 -13.15 25.47
CA ASN A 32 16.51 -12.72 24.10
C ASN A 32 15.39 -11.67 24.08
N ILE A 33 15.74 -10.40 24.26
CA ILE A 33 14.90 -9.30 23.76
C ILE A 33 14.87 -9.48 22.24
N PRO A 34 13.70 -9.58 21.57
CA PRO A 34 13.67 -9.59 20.11
C PRO A 34 14.42 -8.35 19.64
N MET A 35 15.48 -8.54 18.86
CA MET A 35 16.15 -7.43 18.17
C MET A 35 15.02 -6.66 17.48
N LYS A 36 14.75 -5.41 17.89
CA LYS A 36 13.63 -4.66 17.31
C LYS A 36 13.85 -4.58 15.80
N THR A 37 12.98 -5.22 15.04
CA THR A 37 13.17 -5.53 13.62
C THR A 37 12.58 -4.44 12.73
N SER A 38 12.75 -3.18 13.11
CA SER A 38 12.35 -2.03 12.27
C SER A 38 13.58 -1.24 11.83
N PHE A 39 13.58 -0.77 10.59
CA PHE A 39 14.72 -0.13 9.94
C PHE A 39 14.28 1.12 9.20
N ALA A 40 15.04 2.21 9.37
CA ALA A 40 14.76 3.49 8.71
C ALA A 40 15.81 3.81 7.63
N PHE A 41 15.31 4.25 6.48
CA PHE A 41 16.06 4.49 5.25
C PHE A 41 15.89 5.92 4.76
N SER A 42 16.79 6.36 3.89
CA SER A 42 16.77 7.72 3.31
C SER A 42 15.53 8.03 2.48
N SER A 43 14.80 7.01 2.01
CA SER A 43 13.52 7.15 1.31
C SER A 43 12.77 5.82 1.26
N GLY A 44 11.47 5.85 0.91
CA GLY A 44 10.70 4.65 0.58
C GLY A 44 11.38 3.80 -0.51
N MET A 45 11.86 4.43 -1.58
CA MET A 45 12.53 3.70 -2.68
C MET A 45 13.81 2.98 -2.22
N GLN A 46 14.55 3.55 -1.28
CA GLN A 46 15.71 2.88 -0.67
C GLN A 46 15.29 1.68 0.18
N ALA A 47 14.16 1.76 0.88
CA ALA A 47 13.59 0.63 1.60
C ALA A 47 13.18 -0.51 0.64
N VAL A 48 12.49 -0.19 -0.48
CA VAL A 48 12.14 -1.18 -1.52
C VAL A 48 13.40 -1.87 -2.08
N THR A 49 14.41 -1.06 -2.44
CA THR A 49 15.71 -1.54 -2.91
C THR A 49 16.37 -2.49 -1.90
N THR A 50 16.28 -2.16 -0.61
CA THR A 50 16.87 -2.97 0.46
C THR A 50 16.18 -4.33 0.60
N ILE A 51 14.86 -4.42 0.41
CA ILE A 51 14.13 -5.70 0.38
C ILE A 51 14.71 -6.61 -0.70
N LEU A 52 14.84 -6.09 -1.93
CA LEU A 52 15.35 -6.86 -3.08
C LEU A 52 16.79 -7.34 -2.82
N LEU A 53 17.67 -6.43 -2.40
CA LEU A 53 19.07 -6.77 -2.13
C LEU A 53 19.22 -7.79 -1.00
N ALA A 54 18.39 -7.74 0.05
CA ALA A 54 18.44 -8.70 1.15
C ALA A 54 18.15 -10.14 0.70
N HIS A 55 17.31 -10.32 -0.33
CA HIS A 55 17.07 -11.63 -0.95
C HIS A 55 18.23 -12.08 -1.86
N SER A 56 19.08 -11.16 -2.32
CA SER A 56 20.19 -11.45 -3.25
C SER A 56 21.59 -11.47 -2.62
N THR A 57 21.79 -11.06 -1.37
CA THR A 57 23.14 -11.03 -0.74
C THR A 57 23.78 -12.42 -0.67
N SER A 58 25.08 -12.55 -0.95
CA SER A 58 25.79 -13.85 -0.93
C SER A 58 25.76 -14.59 0.42
N SER A 59 25.52 -13.85 1.51
CA SER A 59 25.33 -14.38 2.86
C SER A 59 23.89 -14.75 3.18
N SER A 60 22.93 -14.45 2.30
CA SER A 60 21.53 -14.76 2.53
C SER A 60 21.29 -16.26 2.37
N PRO A 61 20.63 -16.94 3.32
CA PRO A 61 20.11 -18.29 3.12
C PRO A 61 19.01 -18.35 2.03
N LEU A 62 18.58 -17.18 1.53
CA LEU A 62 17.69 -17.01 0.39
C LEU A 62 18.45 -16.76 -0.91
N SER A 63 19.76 -16.50 -0.87
CA SER A 63 20.54 -16.27 -2.08
C SER A 63 20.61 -17.55 -2.88
N THR A 64 19.87 -17.55 -3.97
CA THR A 64 20.03 -18.52 -5.03
C THR A 64 20.84 -17.89 -6.14
N GLY A 65 21.69 -18.65 -6.81
CA GLY A 65 22.34 -18.21 -8.06
C GLY A 65 21.36 -18.03 -9.23
N SER A 66 20.07 -17.78 -8.95
CA SER A 66 18.92 -17.77 -9.85
C SER A 66 18.08 -16.51 -9.67
N THR A 67 17.25 -16.25 -10.67
CA THR A 67 16.30 -15.13 -10.75
C THR A 67 15.31 -15.12 -9.59
N MET A 68 14.70 -13.96 -9.31
CA MET A 68 13.66 -13.75 -8.31
C MET A 68 12.41 -13.24 -9.00
N THR A 69 11.23 -13.68 -8.57
CA THR A 69 9.96 -13.16 -9.10
C THR A 69 9.29 -12.25 -8.07
N VAL A 70 8.80 -11.09 -8.51
CA VAL A 70 8.05 -10.15 -7.68
C VAL A 70 6.64 -10.04 -8.24
N LEU A 71 5.67 -10.46 -7.44
CA LEU A 71 4.24 -10.30 -7.72
C LEU A 71 3.80 -8.94 -7.18
N ILE A 72 3.26 -8.06 -8.03
CA ILE A 72 2.82 -6.71 -7.65
C ILE A 72 1.36 -6.47 -8.05
N PRO A 73 0.63 -5.55 -7.38
CA PRO A 73 -0.70 -5.12 -7.83
C PRO A 73 -0.62 -4.40 -9.17
N LYS A 74 -1.67 -4.49 -9.98
CA LYS A 74 -1.79 -3.73 -11.24
C LYS A 74 -1.84 -2.21 -11.03
N ASP A 75 -2.23 -1.76 -9.86
CA ASP A 75 -2.36 -0.36 -9.48
C ASP A 75 -1.34 0.04 -8.39
N VAL A 76 -0.20 -0.65 -8.35
CA VAL A 76 0.91 -0.29 -7.47
C VAL A 76 1.47 1.09 -7.82
N TYR A 77 2.05 1.78 -6.84
CA TYR A 77 2.78 3.01 -7.03
C TYR A 77 3.79 2.91 -8.17
N HIS A 78 3.63 3.77 -9.18
CA HIS A 78 4.44 3.77 -10.41
C HIS A 78 5.96 3.74 -10.16
N GLY A 79 6.46 4.37 -9.09
CA GLY A 79 7.89 4.32 -8.76
C GLY A 79 8.38 2.92 -8.38
N ILE A 80 7.56 2.10 -7.71
CA ILE A 80 7.87 0.69 -7.44
C ILE A 80 7.91 -0.09 -8.76
N ARG A 81 6.90 0.09 -9.62
CA ARG A 81 6.87 -0.54 -10.95
C ARG A 81 8.12 -0.20 -11.76
N SER A 82 8.47 1.08 -11.91
CA SER A 82 9.66 1.50 -12.66
C SER A 82 10.95 0.97 -12.04
N LEU A 83 11.07 0.98 -10.70
CA LEU A 83 12.25 0.41 -10.04
C LEU A 83 12.42 -1.08 -10.37
N LEU A 84 11.33 -1.85 -10.30
CA LEU A 84 11.37 -3.28 -10.56
C LEU A 84 11.62 -3.58 -12.04
N SER A 85 10.84 -2.97 -12.94
CA SER A 85 10.85 -3.26 -14.37
C SER A 85 12.03 -2.63 -15.12
N ASP A 86 12.50 -1.45 -14.73
CA ASP A 86 13.55 -0.73 -15.48
C ASP A 86 14.95 -0.93 -14.90
N VAL A 87 15.06 -1.11 -13.57
CA VAL A 87 16.34 -1.24 -12.86
C VAL A 87 16.65 -2.68 -12.50
N PHE A 88 15.73 -3.35 -11.79
CA PHE A 88 15.99 -4.69 -11.25
C PHE A 88 15.75 -5.84 -12.23
N SER A 89 15.02 -5.62 -13.32
CA SER A 89 14.90 -6.59 -14.41
C SER A 89 16.24 -7.03 -14.98
N ARG A 90 17.20 -6.09 -15.07
CA ARG A 90 18.59 -6.35 -15.50
C ARG A 90 19.41 -7.13 -14.47
N HIS A 91 18.88 -7.30 -13.26
CA HIS A 91 19.50 -7.99 -12.14
C HIS A 91 18.76 -9.29 -11.79
N GLY A 92 18.06 -9.87 -12.76
CA GLY A 92 17.39 -11.16 -12.60
C GLY A 92 16.09 -11.09 -11.81
N VAL A 93 15.44 -9.93 -11.74
CA VAL A 93 14.10 -9.79 -11.16
C VAL A 93 13.05 -9.84 -12.26
N GLU A 94 12.19 -10.86 -12.20
CA GLU A 94 10.98 -10.95 -13.02
C GLU A 94 9.81 -10.29 -12.27
N VAL A 95 8.98 -9.54 -12.99
CA VAL A 95 7.83 -8.83 -12.40
C VAL A 95 6.56 -9.38 -13.03
N ILE A 96 5.60 -9.77 -12.19
CA ILE A 96 4.28 -10.24 -12.63
C ILE A 96 3.22 -9.40 -11.94
N GLU A 97 2.35 -8.77 -12.73
CA GLU A 97 1.24 -7.97 -12.22
C GLU A 97 0.00 -8.84 -11.99
N ILE A 98 -0.60 -8.71 -10.80
CA ILE A 98 -1.79 -9.47 -10.38
C ILE A 98 -2.87 -8.50 -9.94
N ASN A 99 -4.14 -8.81 -10.24
CA ASN A 99 -5.25 -8.15 -9.58
C ASN A 99 -5.45 -8.77 -8.19
N MET A 100 -5.13 -8.02 -7.13
CA MET A 100 -5.15 -8.52 -5.75
C MET A 100 -6.48 -8.30 -5.03
N VAL A 101 -7.46 -7.65 -5.66
CA VAL A 101 -8.70 -7.18 -5.00
C VAL A 101 -9.98 -7.79 -5.54
N THR A 102 -9.92 -8.70 -6.51
CA THR A 102 -11.12 -9.35 -7.04
C THR A 102 -11.79 -10.21 -5.96
N LEU A 103 -13.07 -9.95 -5.72
CA LEU A 103 -14.07 -10.79 -5.05
C LEU A 103 -15.41 -10.45 -5.75
N GLY A 104 -15.80 -11.18 -6.80
CA GLY A 104 -17.08 -10.97 -7.51
C GLY A 104 -16.98 -10.67 -9.01
N LYS A 105 -18.00 -11.14 -9.74
CA LYS A 105 -18.08 -11.30 -11.22
C LYS A 105 -17.74 -10.04 -12.02
N ASN A 106 -17.04 -10.23 -13.13
CA ASN A 106 -16.81 -9.24 -14.19
C ASN A 106 -18.07 -9.06 -15.07
N GLU A 107 -18.06 -8.01 -15.91
CA GLU A 107 -19.16 -7.52 -16.77
C GLU A 107 -19.84 -8.60 -17.66
N ASN A 108 -19.17 -9.75 -17.86
CA ASN A 108 -19.65 -10.89 -18.65
C ASN A 108 -20.19 -12.08 -17.82
N GLY A 109 -20.34 -11.94 -16.49
CA GLY A 109 -20.98 -12.96 -15.65
C GLY A 109 -20.17 -14.23 -15.35
N ALA A 110 -18.88 -14.28 -15.72
CA ALA A 110 -17.95 -15.32 -15.29
C ALA A 110 -17.54 -15.10 -13.83
N ASP A 111 -17.30 -16.18 -13.08
CA ASP A 111 -16.76 -16.08 -11.73
C ASP A 111 -15.33 -15.51 -11.81
N ASN A 112 -15.15 -14.27 -11.35
CA ASN A 112 -13.83 -13.72 -11.16
C ASN A 112 -13.17 -14.44 -9.99
N GLU A 113 -12.01 -15.00 -10.26
CA GLU A 113 -11.17 -15.64 -9.27
C GLU A 113 -10.79 -14.62 -8.19
N SER A 114 -10.98 -15.00 -6.91
CA SER A 114 -10.63 -14.09 -5.83
C SER A 114 -9.13 -13.76 -5.85
N GLY A 115 -8.71 -12.57 -5.41
CA GLY A 115 -7.28 -12.19 -5.39
C GLY A 115 -6.39 -13.24 -4.70
N ALA A 116 -6.90 -13.86 -3.63
CA ALA A 116 -6.24 -14.94 -2.91
C ALA A 116 -6.02 -16.21 -3.76
N VAL A 117 -6.97 -16.55 -4.64
CA VAL A 117 -6.84 -17.71 -5.55
C VAL A 117 -5.91 -17.34 -6.71
N ALA A 118 -6.02 -16.12 -7.25
CA ALA A 118 -5.15 -15.64 -8.34
C ALA A 118 -3.66 -15.69 -7.95
N ILE A 119 -3.37 -15.32 -6.70
CA ILE A 119 -2.02 -15.41 -6.12
C ILE A 119 -1.61 -16.87 -5.95
N GLN A 120 -2.51 -17.73 -5.48
CA GLN A 120 -2.23 -19.14 -5.34
C GLN A 120 -1.85 -19.77 -6.70
N ASN A 121 -2.61 -19.45 -7.75
CA ASN A 121 -2.36 -19.90 -9.12
C ASN A 121 -1.05 -19.35 -9.68
N ALA A 122 -0.77 -18.05 -9.51
CA ALA A 122 0.51 -17.48 -9.93
C ALA A 122 1.70 -18.15 -9.25
N ILE A 123 1.62 -18.41 -7.94
CA ILE A 123 2.68 -19.12 -7.20
C ILE A 123 2.80 -20.58 -7.71
N TYR A 124 1.69 -21.23 -8.04
CA TYR A 124 1.72 -22.58 -8.62
C TYR A 124 2.42 -22.63 -9.98
N ASP A 125 2.11 -21.69 -10.85
CA ASP A 125 2.71 -21.61 -12.19
C ASP A 125 4.22 -21.37 -12.12
N ILE A 126 4.65 -20.47 -11.22
CA ILE A 126 6.08 -20.23 -10.95
C ILE A 126 6.75 -21.51 -10.45
N ALA A 127 6.17 -22.17 -9.44
CA ALA A 127 6.73 -23.40 -8.89
C ALA A 127 6.85 -24.51 -9.94
N ALA A 128 5.85 -24.65 -10.81
CA ALA A 128 5.86 -25.61 -11.92
C ALA A 128 6.97 -25.29 -12.93
N ALA A 129 7.13 -24.03 -13.32
CA ALA A 129 8.17 -23.58 -14.25
C ALA A 129 9.59 -23.82 -13.68
N VAL A 130 9.83 -23.45 -12.42
CA VAL A 130 11.11 -23.69 -11.72
C VAL A 130 11.42 -25.18 -11.63
N THR A 131 10.41 -26.00 -11.33
CA THR A 131 10.58 -27.45 -11.23
C THR A 131 10.96 -28.05 -12.59
N LYS A 132 10.27 -27.64 -13.67
CA LYS A 132 10.55 -28.10 -15.03
C LYS A 132 11.97 -27.74 -15.48
N ASP A 133 12.39 -26.49 -15.30
CA ASP A 133 13.76 -26.06 -15.65
C ASP A 133 14.82 -26.87 -14.88
N LYS A 134 14.59 -27.15 -13.59
CA LYS A 134 15.48 -28.02 -12.81
C LYS A 134 15.54 -29.46 -13.33
N TYR A 135 14.41 -30.02 -13.75
CA TYR A 135 14.37 -31.36 -14.37
C TYR A 135 15.13 -31.38 -15.70
N ASP A 136 14.89 -30.40 -16.57
CA ASP A 136 15.54 -30.30 -17.88
C ASP A 136 17.07 -30.14 -17.75
N ARG A 137 17.56 -29.38 -16.76
CA ARG A 137 19.01 -29.20 -16.50
C ARG A 137 19.71 -30.43 -15.93
N ARG A 138 19.01 -31.26 -15.14
CA ARG A 138 19.62 -32.41 -14.46
C ARG A 138 19.70 -33.67 -15.33
N GLY A 139 19.05 -33.67 -16.50
CA GLY A 139 18.99 -34.83 -17.38
C GLY A 139 18.11 -35.93 -16.79
N VAL A 140 17.37 -36.62 -17.65
CA VAL A 140 16.51 -37.74 -17.25
C VAL A 140 17.38 -38.89 -16.76
N ASP A 141 17.51 -39.06 -15.45
CA ASP A 141 17.75 -40.36 -14.82
C ASP A 141 17.04 -40.39 -13.45
N GLY A 142 15.89 -41.08 -13.45
CA GLY A 142 14.99 -41.24 -12.32
C GLY A 142 15.53 -42.24 -11.30
N ASN A 143 16.54 -41.86 -10.53
CA ASN A 143 16.82 -42.49 -9.25
C ASN A 143 17.07 -41.42 -8.18
N GLU A 144 16.25 -41.49 -7.14
CA GLU A 144 16.24 -40.62 -5.97
C GLU A 144 17.65 -40.34 -5.43
N THR A 145 17.96 -39.07 -5.18
CA THR A 145 18.85 -38.73 -4.07
C THR A 145 18.31 -37.50 -3.34
N ASP A 146 17.82 -37.79 -2.14
CA ASP A 146 17.74 -36.89 -1.00
C ASP A 146 19.10 -36.20 -0.81
N GLY A 147 19.16 -34.93 -1.17
CA GLY A 147 20.39 -34.14 -1.31
C GLY A 147 20.05 -32.71 -1.70
N GLN A 148 19.02 -32.14 -1.07
CA GLN A 148 18.59 -30.77 -1.35
C GLN A 148 19.61 -29.78 -0.78
N ASN A 149 20.52 -29.29 -1.61
CA ASN A 149 21.20 -28.03 -1.33
C ASN A 149 20.12 -26.96 -1.11
N LYS A 150 20.01 -26.43 0.11
CA LYS A 150 19.08 -25.35 0.47
C LYS A 150 19.23 -24.10 -0.43
N ASN A 151 20.36 -24.00 -1.15
CA ASN A 151 20.80 -22.86 -1.97
C ASN A 151 20.18 -22.77 -3.37
N ASP A 152 19.17 -23.58 -3.70
CA ASP A 152 18.55 -23.63 -5.05
C ASP A 152 17.06 -23.21 -5.08
N ARG A 153 16.48 -22.65 -4.01
CA ARG A 153 15.04 -22.30 -3.94
C ARG A 153 14.70 -20.96 -4.58
N HIS A 154 13.75 -20.93 -5.51
CA HIS A 154 13.36 -19.68 -6.19
C HIS A 154 12.64 -18.72 -5.23
N ASN A 155 13.04 -17.45 -5.21
CA ASN A 155 12.41 -16.45 -4.34
C ASN A 155 11.21 -15.80 -5.03
N VAL A 156 10.09 -15.76 -4.33
CA VAL A 156 8.89 -15.04 -4.72
C VAL A 156 8.59 -13.97 -3.68
N ILE A 157 8.61 -12.70 -4.08
CA ILE A 157 8.15 -11.59 -3.24
C ILE A 157 6.73 -11.25 -3.66
N LEU A 158 5.78 -11.39 -2.74
CA LEU A 158 4.41 -10.98 -2.93
C LEU A 158 4.21 -9.59 -2.31
N TRP A 159 4.20 -8.57 -3.15
CA TRP A 159 3.99 -7.18 -2.75
C TRP A 159 2.50 -6.84 -2.79
N MET A 160 1.98 -6.28 -1.73
CA MET A 160 0.63 -5.71 -1.65
C MET A 160 0.74 -4.21 -1.38
N GLU A 161 -0.16 -3.41 -1.94
CA GLU A 161 -0.30 -1.99 -1.60
C GLU A 161 -1.77 -1.76 -1.23
N THR A 162 -2.04 -1.40 0.03
CA THR A 162 -3.43 -1.30 0.47
C THR A 162 -3.66 -0.25 1.58
N PRO A 163 -4.58 0.71 1.38
CA PRO A 163 -5.28 1.00 0.11
C PRO A 163 -4.32 1.35 -1.04
N SER A 164 -4.73 1.09 -2.27
CA SER A 164 -3.89 1.34 -3.45
C SER A 164 -3.83 2.80 -3.89
N ASN A 165 -2.75 3.21 -4.55
CA ASN A 165 -2.60 4.54 -5.13
C ASN A 165 -2.72 4.49 -6.66
N PRO A 166 -3.78 5.06 -7.27
CA PRO A 166 -4.65 6.10 -6.72
C PRO A 166 -6.05 5.65 -6.30
N LYS A 167 -6.51 4.46 -6.69
CA LYS A 167 -7.93 4.07 -6.63
C LYS A 167 -8.41 3.68 -5.24
N CYS A 168 -7.54 3.65 -4.24
CA CYS A 168 -7.87 3.27 -2.88
C CYS A 168 -8.47 1.85 -2.78
N GLU A 169 -8.11 0.95 -3.70
CA GLU A 169 -8.60 -0.44 -3.66
C GLU A 169 -8.04 -1.12 -2.40
N VAL A 170 -8.86 -1.93 -1.74
CA VAL A 170 -8.48 -2.59 -0.47
C VAL A 170 -8.27 -4.08 -0.70
N THR A 171 -7.05 -4.52 -0.45
CA THR A 171 -6.63 -5.91 -0.54
C THR A 171 -6.80 -6.59 0.83
N ASP A 172 -7.36 -7.80 0.86
CA ASP A 172 -7.49 -8.61 2.08
C ASP A 172 -6.12 -9.23 2.42
N ILE A 173 -5.39 -8.59 3.35
CA ILE A 173 -4.02 -8.97 3.71
C ILE A 173 -4.01 -10.38 4.31
N GLU A 174 -4.96 -10.70 5.20
CA GLU A 174 -5.01 -11.99 5.89
C GLU A 174 -5.27 -13.12 4.90
N ALA A 175 -6.26 -12.97 4.01
CA ALA A 175 -6.57 -13.96 3.00
C ALA A 175 -5.37 -14.24 2.08
N ILE A 176 -4.66 -13.19 1.66
CA ILE A 176 -3.48 -13.33 0.80
C ILE A 176 -2.31 -13.97 1.53
N CYS A 177 -2.02 -13.55 2.76
CA CYS A 177 -0.93 -14.14 3.54
C CYS A 177 -1.18 -15.63 3.79
N ASN A 178 -2.43 -16.02 4.08
CA ASN A 178 -2.82 -17.42 4.24
C ASN A 178 -2.65 -18.23 2.94
N SER A 179 -3.02 -17.67 1.78
CA SER A 179 -2.80 -18.31 0.47
C SER A 179 -1.30 -18.48 0.16
N ALA A 180 -0.50 -17.43 0.40
CA ALA A 180 0.94 -17.44 0.20
C ALA A 180 1.63 -18.48 1.08
N GLN A 181 1.27 -18.55 2.36
CA GLN A 181 1.77 -19.56 3.30
C GLN A 181 1.39 -20.97 2.88
N SER A 182 0.15 -21.19 2.45
CA SER A 182 -0.33 -22.49 1.96
C SER A 182 0.45 -22.95 0.72
N ALA A 183 0.69 -22.04 -0.22
CA ALA A 183 1.48 -22.32 -1.42
C ALA A 183 2.96 -22.60 -1.09
N ALA A 184 3.56 -21.79 -0.20
CA ALA A 184 4.93 -22.00 0.26
C ALA A 184 5.11 -23.33 1.00
N ALA A 185 4.13 -23.75 1.81
CA ALA A 185 4.17 -25.04 2.51
C ALA A 185 4.15 -26.22 1.52
N ARG A 186 3.34 -26.12 0.46
CA ARG A 186 3.24 -27.14 -0.59
C ARG A 186 4.54 -27.26 -1.40
N TRP A 187 5.24 -26.15 -1.64
CA TRP A 187 6.44 -26.10 -2.47
C TRP A 187 7.71 -25.70 -1.69
N LYS A 188 7.79 -26.03 -0.40
CA LYS A 188 8.82 -25.57 0.55
C LYS A 188 10.28 -25.82 0.15
N ASN A 189 10.50 -26.79 -0.75
CA ASN A 189 11.80 -27.19 -1.27
C ASN A 189 12.10 -26.61 -2.66
N VAL A 190 11.14 -25.91 -3.27
CA VAL A 190 11.21 -25.36 -4.62
C VAL A 190 11.23 -23.84 -4.58
N ILE A 191 10.37 -23.23 -3.77
CA ILE A 191 10.22 -21.77 -3.66
C ILE A 191 10.26 -21.30 -2.20
N ASP A 192 10.71 -20.07 -2.00
CA ASP A 192 10.47 -19.28 -0.79
C ASP A 192 9.52 -18.14 -1.14
N VAL A 193 8.51 -17.90 -0.30
CA VAL A 193 7.57 -16.78 -0.48
C VAL A 193 7.75 -15.79 0.66
N THR A 194 7.93 -14.52 0.32
CA THR A 194 7.99 -13.39 1.27
C THR A 194 6.82 -12.45 0.98
N THR A 195 6.02 -12.14 1.98
CA THR A 195 4.90 -11.19 1.87
C THR A 195 5.29 -9.79 2.34
N VAL A 196 5.02 -8.78 1.52
CA VAL A 196 5.30 -7.37 1.82
C VAL A 196 4.02 -6.58 1.66
N VAL A 197 3.69 -5.76 2.65
CA VAL A 197 2.56 -4.84 2.56
C VAL A 197 3.07 -3.41 2.63
N ASP A 198 2.87 -2.65 1.55
CA ASP A 198 2.92 -1.21 1.57
C ASP A 198 1.64 -0.67 2.24
N GLY A 199 1.80 -0.27 3.50
CA GLY A 199 0.74 0.30 4.33
C GLY A 199 0.73 1.83 4.30
N THR A 200 1.45 2.48 3.37
CA THR A 200 1.68 3.93 3.39
C THR A 200 0.38 4.73 3.49
N MET A 201 -0.67 4.34 2.76
CA MET A 201 -1.95 5.06 2.75
C MET A 201 -2.80 4.84 4.00
N ALA A 202 -2.69 3.66 4.63
CA ALA A 202 -3.39 3.36 5.87
C ALA A 202 -2.65 3.94 7.09
N SER A 203 -1.32 3.96 7.06
CA SER A 203 -0.43 4.12 8.21
C SER A 203 -0.62 3.00 9.27
N PRO A 204 0.31 2.80 10.22
CA PRO A 204 0.14 1.82 11.31
C PRO A 204 -1.02 2.14 12.27
N ILE A 205 -1.69 3.28 12.10
CA ILE A 205 -2.86 3.67 12.90
C ILE A 205 -4.11 2.93 12.44
N LEU A 206 -4.27 2.69 11.13
CA LEU A 206 -5.50 2.12 10.58
C LEU A 206 -5.35 0.63 10.29
N THR A 207 -4.20 0.23 9.76
CA THR A 207 -3.92 -1.16 9.40
C THR A 207 -2.56 -1.54 9.96
N ARG A 208 -2.47 -2.72 10.58
CA ARG A 208 -1.21 -3.30 11.05
C ARG A 208 -0.96 -4.62 10.32
N PRO A 209 -0.26 -4.58 9.17
CA PRO A 209 -0.13 -5.74 8.30
C PRO A 209 0.49 -6.97 8.97
N LEU A 210 1.39 -6.77 9.94
CA LEU A 210 2.06 -7.87 10.64
C LEU A 210 1.09 -8.67 11.52
N GLU A 211 0.04 -8.04 12.05
CA GLU A 211 -1.02 -8.71 12.80
C GLU A 211 -1.86 -9.62 11.89
N LEU A 212 -1.91 -9.28 10.61
CA LEU A 212 -2.66 -9.98 9.55
C LEU A 212 -1.79 -11.01 8.81
N GLY A 213 -0.59 -11.30 9.30
CA GLY A 213 0.26 -12.38 8.81
C GLY A 213 1.34 -11.98 7.79
N ALA A 214 1.51 -10.69 7.49
CA ALA A 214 2.56 -10.22 6.60
C ALA A 214 3.97 -10.41 7.22
N ASP A 215 4.96 -10.67 6.37
CA ASP A 215 6.37 -10.79 6.80
C ASP A 215 7.04 -9.43 6.95
N ILE A 216 6.67 -8.46 6.10
CA ILE A 216 7.22 -7.12 6.07
C ILE A 216 6.09 -6.08 5.97
N SER A 217 6.10 -5.11 6.88
CA SER A 217 5.32 -3.88 6.78
C SER A 217 6.24 -2.76 6.27
N PHE A 218 5.88 -2.19 5.13
CA PHE A 218 6.59 -1.10 4.47
C PHE A 218 5.80 0.21 4.60
N HIS A 219 6.51 1.31 4.82
CA HIS A 219 5.96 2.66 4.62
C HIS A 219 6.94 3.58 3.90
N SER A 220 6.41 4.41 3.03
CA SER A 220 6.98 5.73 2.75
C SER A 220 6.70 6.65 3.94
N GLY A 221 7.62 6.64 4.91
CA GLY A 221 7.54 7.48 6.12
C GLY A 221 7.52 8.99 5.84
N THR A 222 7.91 9.40 4.63
CA THR A 222 7.68 10.74 4.07
C THR A 222 6.23 11.21 4.18
N LYS A 223 5.28 10.27 4.13
CA LYS A 223 3.84 10.54 4.08
C LYS A 223 3.29 10.70 5.49
N TYR A 224 2.38 9.84 5.93
CA TYR A 224 1.68 10.01 7.21
C TYR A 224 2.58 10.01 8.45
N LEU A 225 3.67 9.21 8.46
CA LEU A 225 4.55 9.10 9.64
C LEU A 225 5.20 10.44 9.99
N ALA A 226 5.89 11.08 9.03
CA ALA A 226 6.40 12.44 9.20
C ALA A 226 5.24 13.46 9.20
N GLY A 227 4.40 13.43 8.16
CA GLY A 227 3.10 14.10 8.14
C GLY A 227 3.12 15.62 8.08
N HIS A 228 4.28 16.23 7.87
CA HIS A 228 4.47 17.69 7.79
C HIS A 228 5.17 18.12 6.50
N SER A 229 5.21 17.22 5.49
CA SER A 229 5.73 17.52 4.15
C SER A 229 7.21 17.98 4.12
N ASP A 230 8.01 17.61 5.12
CA ASP A 230 9.33 18.17 5.40
C ASP A 230 10.45 17.13 5.65
N ALA A 231 10.16 15.83 5.54
CA ALA A 231 11.13 14.76 5.75
C ALA A 231 11.01 13.65 4.70
N LEU A 232 12.14 13.09 4.27
CA LEU A 232 12.18 11.90 3.41
C LEU A 232 12.64 10.69 4.22
N ILE A 233 11.75 9.70 4.39
CA ILE A 233 12.04 8.46 5.11
C ILE A 233 11.33 7.27 4.45
N GLY A 234 12.01 6.14 4.40
CA GLY A 234 11.39 4.82 4.19
C GLY A 234 11.54 3.96 5.43
N THR A 235 10.56 3.11 5.72
CA THR A 235 10.60 2.24 6.90
C THR A 235 10.24 0.80 6.53
N LEU A 236 10.96 -0.15 7.11
CA LEU A 236 10.64 -1.57 7.03
C LEU A 236 10.51 -2.13 8.44
N THR A 237 9.39 -2.74 8.76
CA THR A 237 9.23 -3.52 10.00
C THR A 237 9.01 -4.98 9.63
N LEU A 238 9.92 -5.85 10.06
CA LEU A 238 9.86 -7.28 9.79
C LEU A 238 9.11 -7.95 10.94
N SER A 239 8.25 -8.91 10.62
CA SER A 239 7.51 -9.65 11.63
C SER A 239 8.46 -10.41 12.57
N PRO A 240 8.34 -10.25 13.90
CA PRO A 240 9.14 -11.01 14.85
C PRO A 240 8.64 -12.45 15.03
N ILE A 241 7.47 -12.79 14.48
CA ILE A 241 6.83 -14.10 14.68
C ILE A 241 6.78 -14.96 13.40
N THR A 242 6.89 -14.36 12.21
CA THR A 242 6.97 -15.16 10.98
C THR A 242 8.41 -15.65 10.75
N PRO A 243 8.60 -16.89 10.26
CA PRO A 243 9.93 -17.39 9.94
C PRO A 243 10.68 -16.53 8.92
N ARG A 244 9.97 -15.95 7.94
CA ARG A 244 10.61 -15.08 6.93
C ARG A 244 11.04 -13.75 7.54
N GLY A 245 10.20 -13.11 8.36
CA GLY A 245 10.55 -11.87 9.04
C GLY A 245 11.81 -12.01 9.91
N GLN A 246 11.91 -13.11 10.66
CA GLN A 246 13.09 -13.43 11.48
C GLN A 246 14.36 -13.65 10.65
N ILE A 247 14.27 -14.31 9.49
CA ILE A 247 15.40 -14.53 8.59
C ILE A 247 15.83 -13.23 7.90
N LEU A 248 14.88 -12.40 7.48
CA LEU A 248 15.14 -11.19 6.71
C LEU A 248 15.66 -10.03 7.57
N ALA A 249 15.26 -9.92 8.83
CA ALA A 249 15.69 -8.83 9.70
C ALA A 249 17.23 -8.63 9.77
N PRO A 250 18.07 -9.64 10.05
CA PRO A 250 19.53 -9.47 10.04
C PRO A 250 20.10 -9.19 8.63
N LEU A 251 19.45 -9.65 7.56
CA LEU A 251 19.88 -9.40 6.18
C LEU A 251 19.60 -7.96 5.75
N ILE A 252 18.39 -7.46 6.03
CA ILE A 252 18.00 -6.06 5.83
C ILE A 252 18.96 -5.15 6.57
N ARG A 253 19.31 -5.49 7.82
CA ARG A 253 20.31 -4.74 8.59
C ARG A 253 21.68 -4.75 7.94
N SER A 254 22.12 -5.90 7.44
CA SER A 254 23.41 -6.03 6.76
C SER A 254 23.47 -5.16 5.50
N VAL A 255 22.41 -5.16 4.69
CA VAL A 255 22.29 -4.28 3.51
C VAL A 255 22.22 -2.81 3.91
N GLN A 256 21.48 -2.46 4.97
CA GLN A 256 21.39 -1.09 5.48
C GLN A 256 22.78 -0.55 5.87
N ILE A 257 23.59 -1.36 6.56
CA ILE A 257 24.95 -0.99 6.99
C ILE A 257 25.89 -0.88 5.79
N ALA A 258 25.88 -1.89 4.90
CA ALA A 258 26.81 -1.97 3.78
C ALA A 258 26.49 -0.98 2.65
N GLY A 259 25.21 -0.82 2.32
CA GLY A 259 24.71 0.06 1.26
C GLY A 259 24.59 1.52 1.67
N GLY A 260 24.56 1.83 2.97
CA GLY A 260 24.63 3.20 3.48
C GLY A 260 23.40 4.08 3.26
N GLY A 261 22.35 3.59 2.63
CA GLY A 261 21.06 4.28 2.39
C GLY A 261 20.20 4.45 3.66
N VAL A 262 20.79 4.95 4.74
CA VAL A 262 20.15 5.14 6.04
C VAL A 262 19.42 6.47 6.15
N ALA A 263 18.39 6.52 7.00
CA ALA A 263 17.76 7.79 7.36
C ALA A 263 18.76 8.72 8.07
N SER A 264 18.77 10.00 7.70
CA SER A 264 19.59 11.00 8.37
C SER A 264 19.10 11.21 9.82
N PRO A 265 19.97 11.61 10.77
CA PRO A 265 19.53 11.93 12.13
C PRO A 265 18.49 13.06 12.16
N TRP A 266 18.56 14.01 11.21
CA TRP A 266 17.64 15.14 11.13
C TRP A 266 16.24 14.72 10.66
N ASP A 267 16.15 13.97 9.55
CA ASP A 267 14.88 13.44 9.06
C ASP A 267 14.27 12.46 10.08
N SER A 268 15.12 11.71 10.79
CA SER A 268 14.69 10.84 11.88
C SER A 268 14.05 11.64 13.01
N TRP A 269 14.63 12.79 13.37
CA TRP A 269 14.08 13.68 14.39
C TRP A 269 12.77 14.34 13.95
N LEU A 270 12.70 14.84 12.70
CA LEU A 270 11.47 15.42 12.14
C LEU A 270 10.34 14.39 12.11
N THR A 271 10.64 13.15 11.70
CA THR A 271 9.67 12.06 11.70
C THR A 271 9.23 11.70 13.11
N LEU A 272 10.15 11.57 14.07
CA LEU A 272 9.83 11.37 15.48
C LEU A 272 8.93 12.47 16.05
N ARG A 273 9.16 13.73 15.65
CA ARG A 273 8.32 14.87 16.02
C ARG A 273 6.92 14.75 15.39
N GLY A 274 6.85 14.43 14.10
CA GLY A 274 5.62 14.22 13.36
C GLY A 274 4.76 13.07 13.90
N MET A 275 5.40 11.99 14.35
CA MET A 275 4.72 10.83 14.92
C MET A 275 3.99 11.15 16.23
N ARG A 276 4.36 12.22 16.96
CA ARG A 276 3.67 12.63 18.20
C ARG A 276 2.22 13.03 17.97
N THR A 277 1.91 13.54 16.78
CA THR A 277 0.56 13.93 16.39
C THR A 277 -0.08 12.95 15.40
N LEU A 278 0.55 11.80 15.13
CA LEU A 278 0.10 10.86 14.11
C LEU A 278 -1.36 10.44 14.30
N HIS A 279 -1.74 10.00 15.51
CA HIS A 279 -3.10 9.57 15.81
C HIS A 279 -4.15 10.67 15.57
N VAL A 280 -3.95 11.87 16.13
CA VAL A 280 -4.90 12.99 15.95
C VAL A 280 -4.95 13.48 14.50
N ARG A 281 -3.82 13.45 13.77
CA ARG A 281 -3.78 13.82 12.35
C ARG A 281 -4.59 12.83 11.53
N VAL A 282 -4.29 11.53 11.64
CA VAL A 282 -4.97 10.48 10.88
C VAL A 282 -6.47 10.48 11.20
N GLU A 283 -6.86 10.59 12.47
CA GLU A 283 -8.27 10.67 12.85
C GLU A 283 -8.98 11.88 12.21
N ARG A 284 -8.36 13.06 12.26
CA ARG A 284 -8.91 14.27 11.64
C ARG A 284 -9.04 14.10 10.12
N GLN A 285 -8.00 13.59 9.46
CA GLN A 285 -7.97 13.37 8.03
C GLN A 285 -9.04 12.36 7.59
N CYS A 286 -9.23 11.27 8.34
CA CYS A 286 -10.29 10.29 8.06
C CYS A 286 -11.69 10.90 8.16
N LYS A 287 -11.95 11.69 9.22
CA LYS A 287 -13.26 12.35 9.39
C LYS A 287 -13.55 13.35 8.27
N THR A 288 -12.54 14.14 7.88
CA THR A 288 -12.68 15.10 6.79
C THR A 288 -12.83 14.39 5.44
N ALA A 289 -12.06 13.34 5.19
CA ALA A 289 -12.15 12.54 3.97
C ALA A 289 -13.50 11.85 3.82
N MET A 290 -14.07 11.28 4.89
CA MET A 290 -15.42 10.71 4.85
C MET A 290 -16.47 11.75 4.43
N LYS A 291 -16.48 12.93 5.08
CA LYS A 291 -17.41 14.02 4.72
C LYS A 291 -17.27 14.45 3.26
N LEU A 292 -16.03 14.55 2.77
CA LEU A 292 -15.76 14.95 1.39
C LEU A 292 -16.19 13.85 0.39
N ALA A 293 -15.95 12.58 0.73
CA ALA A 293 -16.38 11.43 -0.07
C ALA A 293 -17.91 11.33 -0.15
N GLU A 294 -18.61 11.51 0.97
CA GLU A 294 -20.09 11.54 1.02
C GLU A 294 -20.64 12.68 0.14
N TYR A 295 -20.07 13.88 0.24
CA TYR A 295 -20.44 15.02 -0.60
C TYR A 295 -20.22 14.76 -2.09
N LEU A 296 -19.06 14.21 -2.46
CA LEU A 296 -18.77 13.85 -3.86
C LEU A 296 -19.71 12.76 -4.37
N TYR A 297 -20.06 11.79 -3.53
CA TYR A 297 -20.99 10.72 -3.85
C TYR A 297 -22.41 11.26 -4.06
N GLU A 298 -22.85 12.21 -3.24
CA GLU A 298 -24.12 12.93 -3.44
C GLU A 298 -24.12 13.70 -4.77
N LYS A 299 -23.04 14.41 -5.11
CA LYS A 299 -22.89 15.09 -6.41
C LYS A 299 -22.96 14.11 -7.59
N MET A 300 -22.34 12.94 -7.47
CA MET A 300 -22.39 11.87 -8.47
C MET A 300 -23.83 11.37 -8.67
N GLN A 301 -24.56 11.10 -7.59
CA GLN A 301 -25.97 10.69 -7.66
C GLN A 301 -26.85 11.76 -8.30
N LEU A 302 -26.70 13.01 -7.88
CA LEU A 302 -27.46 14.14 -8.43
C LEU A 302 -27.18 14.35 -9.94
N ALA A 303 -25.93 14.15 -10.38
CA ALA A 303 -25.59 14.22 -11.80
C ALA A 303 -26.28 13.11 -12.60
N ALA A 304 -26.25 11.87 -12.11
CA ALA A 304 -26.93 10.74 -12.75
C ALA A 304 -28.45 10.98 -12.90
N GLU A 305 -29.12 11.47 -11.85
CA GLU A 305 -30.55 11.76 -11.90
C GLU A 305 -30.92 12.93 -12.85
N ARG A 306 -30.01 13.87 -13.09
CA ARG A 306 -30.23 15.00 -14.02
C ARG A 306 -30.07 14.53 -15.46
N SER A 307 -29.04 13.74 -15.75
CA SER A 307 -28.79 13.16 -17.06
C SER A 307 -29.95 12.26 -17.55
N ASP A 308 -30.59 11.52 -16.63
CA ASP A 308 -31.77 10.71 -16.96
C ASP A 308 -33.01 11.55 -17.31
N ARG A 309 -33.14 12.75 -16.72
CA ARG A 309 -34.31 13.64 -16.91
C ARG A 309 -34.16 14.54 -18.13
N ASP A 310 -32.96 15.02 -18.42
CA ASP A 310 -32.67 15.83 -19.59
C ASP A 310 -31.24 15.56 -20.11
N PRO A 311 -31.09 14.76 -21.18
CA PRO A 311 -29.79 14.44 -21.78
C PRO A 311 -29.05 15.66 -22.35
N THR A 312 -29.73 16.81 -22.51
CA THR A 312 -29.13 18.03 -23.09
C THR A 312 -28.49 18.94 -22.03
N THR A 313 -28.77 18.71 -20.75
CA THR A 313 -28.16 19.49 -19.66
C THR A 313 -26.75 18.95 -19.36
N LYS A 314 -25.71 19.70 -19.77
CA LYS A 314 -24.31 19.43 -19.38
C LYS A 314 -24.08 19.91 -17.94
N VAL A 315 -23.87 18.97 -17.02
CA VAL A 315 -23.46 19.23 -15.62
C VAL A 315 -22.04 18.73 -15.47
N ALA A 316 -21.18 19.48 -14.76
CA ALA A 316 -19.86 18.97 -14.37
C ALA A 316 -20.10 17.75 -13.46
N ALA A 317 -19.84 16.57 -13.99
CA ALA A 317 -20.37 15.34 -13.42
C ALA A 317 -19.25 14.48 -12.86
N VAL A 318 -19.28 14.28 -11.55
CA VAL A 318 -18.56 13.19 -10.91
C VAL A 318 -19.15 11.88 -11.44
N GLN A 319 -18.31 11.03 -12.04
CA GLN A 319 -18.66 9.73 -12.61
C GLN A 319 -18.45 8.59 -11.62
N ALA A 320 -17.43 8.71 -10.76
CA ALA A 320 -17.10 7.71 -9.77
C ALA A 320 -16.46 8.35 -8.54
N VAL A 321 -16.66 7.74 -7.37
CA VAL A 321 -15.99 8.11 -6.12
C VAL A 321 -15.38 6.86 -5.51
N HIS A 322 -14.07 6.95 -5.25
CA HIS A 322 -13.25 5.87 -4.72
C HIS A 322 -12.80 6.22 -3.31
N TYR A 323 -13.53 5.70 -2.33
CA TYR A 323 -13.16 5.82 -0.91
C TYR A 323 -13.59 4.57 -0.14
N PRO A 324 -12.69 3.88 0.59
CA PRO A 324 -13.03 2.62 1.25
C PRO A 324 -14.12 2.75 2.31
N GLY A 325 -14.36 3.96 2.82
CA GLY A 325 -15.41 4.23 3.80
C GLY A 325 -16.83 4.28 3.21
N LEU A 326 -16.98 4.46 1.89
CA LEU A 326 -18.30 4.47 1.27
C LEU A 326 -18.86 3.05 1.17
N PRO A 327 -20.14 2.79 1.52
CA PRO A 327 -20.76 1.48 1.34
C PRO A 327 -20.80 0.99 -0.12
N SER A 328 -20.70 1.90 -1.08
CA SER A 328 -20.63 1.58 -2.50
C SER A 328 -19.24 1.10 -2.96
N HIS A 329 -18.21 1.21 -2.10
CA HIS A 329 -16.87 0.77 -2.45
C HIS A 329 -16.81 -0.77 -2.53
N PRO A 330 -16.30 -1.38 -3.61
CA PRO A 330 -16.36 -2.83 -3.80
C PRO A 330 -15.72 -3.64 -2.68
N GLN A 331 -14.67 -3.10 -2.04
CA GLN A 331 -13.97 -3.74 -0.92
C GLN A 331 -14.29 -3.11 0.45
N HIS A 332 -15.45 -2.44 0.61
CA HIS A 332 -15.86 -1.83 1.88
C HIS A 332 -15.85 -2.82 3.05
N ASP A 333 -16.31 -4.06 2.83
CA ASP A 333 -16.35 -5.10 3.87
C ASP A 333 -14.94 -5.52 4.32
N VAL A 334 -13.99 -5.59 3.39
CA VAL A 334 -12.58 -5.86 3.73
C VAL A 334 -12.03 -4.68 4.53
N ALA A 335 -12.27 -3.45 4.06
CA ALA A 335 -11.85 -2.24 4.75
C ALA A 335 -12.42 -2.17 6.19
N ASN A 336 -13.68 -2.53 6.39
CA ASN A 336 -14.33 -2.55 7.70
C ASN A 336 -13.68 -3.51 8.70
N ARG A 337 -13.22 -4.67 8.24
CA ARG A 337 -12.56 -5.66 9.09
C ARG A 337 -11.09 -5.32 9.33
N GLN A 338 -10.41 -4.79 8.32
CA GLN A 338 -8.96 -4.59 8.29
C GLN A 338 -8.51 -3.22 8.82
N MET A 339 -9.26 -2.15 8.52
CA MET A 339 -8.90 -0.75 8.81
C MET A 339 -9.57 -0.27 10.11
N ALA A 340 -9.36 -0.99 11.22
CA ALA A 340 -9.96 -0.67 12.51
C ALA A 340 -9.06 0.29 13.30
N SER A 341 -9.55 1.49 13.58
CA SER A 341 -8.86 2.55 14.34
C SER A 341 -8.70 2.25 15.84
N THR A 342 -9.18 1.11 16.33
CA THR A 342 -9.11 0.76 17.77
C THR A 342 -9.11 -0.76 17.97
N PRO A 343 -8.23 -1.32 18.82
CA PRO A 343 -8.48 -2.65 19.39
C PRO A 343 -9.83 -2.64 20.10
N PRO A 344 -10.64 -3.71 20.06
CA PRO A 344 -11.84 -3.78 20.88
C PRO A 344 -11.42 -3.51 22.34
N LYS A 345 -12.04 -2.51 22.98
CA LYS A 345 -11.87 -2.32 24.42
C LYS A 345 -12.23 -3.65 25.08
N SER A 346 -11.34 -4.19 25.90
CA SER A 346 -11.53 -5.42 26.67
C SER A 346 -12.67 -5.34 27.70
N ASP A 347 -13.34 -4.19 27.80
CA ASP A 347 -14.39 -3.95 28.76
C ASP A 347 -15.74 -4.30 28.11
N HIS A 348 -16.20 -5.53 28.34
CA HIS A 348 -17.52 -6.05 27.96
C HIS A 348 -18.73 -5.23 28.50
N ASN A 349 -18.50 -4.11 29.17
CA ASN A 349 -19.52 -3.30 29.85
C ASN A 349 -19.67 -1.86 29.33
N SER A 350 -19.01 -1.45 28.25
CA SER A 350 -19.33 -0.15 27.61
C SER A 350 -20.30 -0.34 26.44
N SER A 351 -21.60 -0.32 26.73
CA SER A 351 -22.60 -0.02 25.71
C SER A 351 -22.37 1.40 25.18
N ALA A 352 -22.24 1.56 23.86
CA ALA A 352 -22.31 2.81 23.10
C ALA A 352 -21.05 3.70 22.93
N ALA A 353 -19.85 3.12 22.73
CA ALA A 353 -18.87 3.79 21.87
C ALA A 353 -19.00 3.18 20.47
N MET A 354 -19.73 3.85 19.58
CA MET A 354 -19.80 3.47 18.16
C MET A 354 -18.36 3.37 17.65
N GLN A 355 -17.96 2.18 17.21
CA GLN A 355 -16.68 1.96 16.56
C GLN A 355 -16.68 2.78 15.26
N THR A 356 -16.13 3.99 15.31
CA THR A 356 -15.97 4.81 14.10
C THR A 356 -14.74 4.31 13.37
N ASN A 357 -14.96 3.34 12.47
CA ASN A 357 -13.95 2.91 11.51
C ASN A 357 -13.41 4.13 10.76
N CYS A 358 -12.11 4.10 10.49
CA CYS A 358 -11.39 5.17 9.82
C CYS A 358 -10.71 4.58 8.58
N TYR A 359 -10.91 5.20 7.42
CA TYR A 359 -10.60 4.58 6.12
C TYR A 359 -9.46 5.28 5.36
N GLY A 360 -8.69 6.10 6.06
CA GLY A 360 -7.61 6.89 5.49
C GLY A 360 -8.04 8.31 5.11
N GLY A 361 -7.04 9.17 4.91
CA GLY A 361 -7.23 10.56 4.48
C GLY A 361 -7.09 10.76 2.97
N VAL A 362 -7.01 9.69 2.19
CA VAL A 362 -6.92 9.77 0.73
C VAL A 362 -8.21 9.24 0.13
N LEU A 363 -8.73 9.96 -0.87
CA LEU A 363 -9.83 9.53 -1.71
C LEU A 363 -9.52 9.91 -3.15
N SER A 364 -10.18 9.25 -4.11
CA SER A 364 -10.15 9.66 -5.50
C SER A 364 -11.57 9.81 -6.04
N PHE A 365 -11.76 10.63 -7.06
CA PHE A 365 -13.00 10.72 -7.80
C PHE A 365 -12.72 10.98 -9.28
N GLU A 366 -13.65 10.60 -10.14
CA GLU A 366 -13.51 10.73 -11.59
C GLU A 366 -14.48 11.79 -12.10
N MET A 367 -13.97 12.77 -12.84
CA MET A 367 -14.77 13.67 -13.67
C MET A 367 -15.05 13.00 -15.02
N ALA A 368 -15.94 13.56 -15.83
CA ALA A 368 -16.32 12.97 -17.11
C ALA A 368 -15.14 12.84 -18.11
N ASN A 369 -14.16 13.74 -18.03
CA ASN A 369 -13.02 13.77 -18.95
C ASN A 369 -11.85 14.57 -18.35
N GLU A 370 -10.70 14.52 -19.04
CA GLU A 370 -9.47 15.23 -18.68
C GLU A 370 -9.65 16.74 -18.56
N VAL A 371 -10.43 17.35 -19.45
CA VAL A 371 -10.62 18.81 -19.46
C VAL A 371 -11.36 19.25 -18.20
N GLU A 372 -12.43 18.55 -17.82
CA GLU A 372 -13.15 18.81 -16.57
C GLU A 372 -12.29 18.55 -15.33
N ALA A 373 -11.54 17.45 -15.31
CA ALA A 373 -10.65 17.12 -14.18
C ALA A 373 -9.56 18.18 -13.97
N THR A 374 -8.87 18.56 -15.05
CA THR A 374 -7.81 19.57 -14.99
C THR A 374 -8.34 20.96 -14.68
N ALA A 375 -9.51 21.33 -15.21
CA ALA A 375 -10.20 22.58 -14.88
C ALA A 375 -10.62 22.61 -13.41
N PHE A 376 -11.19 21.52 -12.88
CA PHE A 376 -11.56 21.41 -11.46
C PHE A 376 -10.34 21.59 -10.55
N ALA A 377 -9.27 20.84 -10.81
CA ALA A 377 -8.03 20.94 -10.04
C ALA A 377 -7.42 22.35 -10.12
N GLY A 378 -7.60 23.06 -11.25
CA GLY A 378 -7.15 24.45 -11.41
C GLY A 378 -8.04 25.49 -10.74
N ALA A 379 -9.29 25.15 -10.40
CA ALA A 379 -10.28 26.08 -9.86
C ALA A 379 -10.33 26.12 -8.33
N VAL A 380 -9.92 25.05 -7.64
CA VAL A 380 -9.81 25.01 -6.18
C VAL A 380 -8.84 26.08 -5.64
N GLN A 381 -9.12 26.58 -4.44
CA GLN A 381 -8.39 27.67 -3.79
C GLN A 381 -7.78 27.26 -2.43
N ILE A 382 -8.35 26.25 -1.76
CA ILE A 382 -7.81 25.70 -0.51
C ILE A 382 -6.94 24.49 -0.80
N ALA A 383 -7.49 23.52 -1.55
CA ALA A 383 -6.71 22.35 -1.95
C ALA A 383 -5.57 22.77 -2.90
N GLN A 384 -4.35 22.33 -2.59
CA GLN A 384 -3.16 22.70 -3.36
C GLN A 384 -2.89 21.68 -4.45
N ARG A 385 -2.59 22.16 -5.65
CA ARG A 385 -2.12 21.29 -6.75
C ARG A 385 -0.68 20.87 -6.51
N ALA A 386 -0.47 19.69 -5.91
CA ALA A 386 0.85 19.15 -5.68
C ALA A 386 0.85 17.62 -5.62
N THR A 387 1.98 17.03 -6.02
CA THR A 387 2.22 15.58 -5.90
C THR A 387 2.76 15.24 -4.54
N SER A 388 1.93 14.74 -3.64
CA SER A 388 2.29 13.94 -2.46
C SER A 388 1.01 13.52 -1.74
N LEU A 389 1.12 13.00 -0.51
CA LEU A 389 -0.02 12.71 0.36
C LEU A 389 0.39 12.67 1.84
N GLY A 390 -0.60 12.71 2.73
CA GLY A 390 -0.44 12.47 4.17
C GLY A 390 0.13 13.63 4.99
N GLY A 391 0.33 14.80 4.37
CA GLY A 391 0.75 16.05 5.02
C GLY A 391 -0.38 16.74 5.79
N THR A 392 -0.11 17.96 6.27
CA THR A 392 -1.09 18.79 6.98
C THR A 392 -2.03 19.56 6.04
N GLU A 393 -1.61 19.76 4.80
CA GLU A 393 -2.33 20.46 3.75
C GLU A 393 -3.14 19.48 2.90
N THR A 394 -4.32 19.92 2.45
CA THR A 394 -5.08 19.20 1.43
C THR A 394 -4.42 19.38 0.07
N LEU A 395 -4.08 18.26 -0.58
CA LEU A 395 -3.49 18.23 -1.92
C LEU A 395 -4.46 17.59 -2.91
N ILE A 396 -4.52 18.12 -4.12
CA ILE A 396 -5.26 17.54 -5.24
C ILE A 396 -4.34 17.39 -6.45
N GLU A 397 -4.42 16.24 -7.15
CA GLU A 397 -3.70 16.03 -8.40
C GLU A 397 -4.59 15.35 -9.44
N HIS A 398 -4.43 15.76 -10.70
CA HIS A 398 -4.92 15.00 -11.84
C HIS A 398 -3.95 13.87 -12.14
N ARG A 399 -4.36 12.63 -11.87
CA ARG A 399 -3.41 11.52 -11.74
C ARG A 399 -2.73 11.16 -13.05
N ALA A 400 -3.47 11.15 -14.15
CA ALA A 400 -2.92 10.83 -15.47
C ALA A 400 -1.80 11.81 -15.89
N SER A 401 -1.88 13.10 -15.49
CA SER A 401 -0.81 14.07 -15.78
C SER A 401 0.48 13.87 -14.98
N ILE A 402 0.44 13.09 -13.90
CA ILE A 402 1.62 12.81 -13.05
C ILE A 402 2.27 11.48 -13.44
N GLU A 403 1.54 10.59 -14.09
CA GLU A 403 2.08 9.33 -14.60
C GLU A 403 3.02 9.58 -15.78
N PRO A 404 4.08 8.75 -15.95
CA PRO A 404 4.90 8.82 -17.13
C PRO A 404 4.04 8.61 -18.39
N PRO A 405 4.17 9.45 -19.44
CA PRO A 405 3.30 9.42 -20.62
C PRO A 405 3.14 8.05 -21.29
N GLU A 406 4.19 7.23 -21.22
CA GLU A 406 4.29 5.90 -21.83
C GLU A 406 3.62 4.81 -20.99
N SER A 407 3.13 5.14 -19.79
CA SER A 407 2.61 4.21 -18.79
C SER A 407 1.37 4.73 -18.05
N ILE A 408 0.62 5.64 -18.67
CA ILE A 408 -0.65 6.13 -18.11
C ILE A 408 -1.63 4.97 -18.01
N VAL A 409 -2.02 4.64 -16.78
CA VAL A 409 -2.99 3.59 -16.45
C VAL A 409 -4.20 4.15 -15.72
N SER A 410 -4.07 5.35 -15.13
CA SER A 410 -5.17 6.03 -14.46
C SER A 410 -6.21 6.55 -15.46
N PRO A 411 -7.52 6.50 -15.11
CA PRO A 411 -8.55 7.15 -15.91
C PRO A 411 -8.24 8.63 -16.12
N LEU A 412 -8.50 9.13 -17.33
CA LEU A 412 -8.23 10.52 -17.71
C LEU A 412 -9.07 11.54 -16.94
N GLY A 413 -10.15 11.13 -16.27
CA GLY A 413 -10.94 11.99 -15.40
C GLY A 413 -10.52 11.96 -13.93
N LEU A 414 -9.52 11.14 -13.55
CA LEU A 414 -9.25 10.81 -12.16
C LEU A 414 -8.49 11.93 -11.43
N LEU A 415 -9.10 12.44 -10.36
CA LEU A 415 -8.51 13.33 -9.37
C LEU A 415 -8.27 12.57 -8.07
N ARG A 416 -7.03 12.59 -7.58
CA ARG A 416 -6.68 12.10 -6.24
C ARG A 416 -6.63 13.27 -5.27
N VAL A 417 -7.27 13.13 -4.12
CA VAL A 417 -7.24 14.10 -3.03
C VAL A 417 -6.58 13.47 -1.82
N SER A 418 -5.50 14.08 -1.34
CA SER A 418 -4.93 13.81 -0.02
C SER A 418 -5.46 14.88 0.93
N VAL A 419 -6.40 14.51 1.79
CA VAL A 419 -7.05 15.42 2.74
C VAL A 419 -6.09 15.78 3.89
N GLY A 420 -5.99 17.09 4.16
CA GLY A 420 -5.22 17.68 5.24
C GLY A 420 -6.02 17.84 6.53
N LEU A 421 -5.65 18.85 7.33
CA LEU A 421 -6.25 19.14 8.64
C LEU A 421 -7.27 20.28 8.62
N GLU A 422 -7.56 20.85 7.45
CA GLU A 422 -8.46 21.97 7.29
C GLU A 422 -9.88 21.68 7.81
N ASN A 423 -10.69 22.72 7.92
CA ASN A 423 -12.11 22.56 8.17
C ASN A 423 -12.80 21.86 6.99
N ALA A 424 -13.62 20.85 7.27
CA ALA A 424 -14.26 20.04 6.23
C ALA A 424 -15.28 20.84 5.42
N GLU A 425 -16.02 21.72 6.09
CA GLU A 425 -17.00 22.61 5.45
C GLU A 425 -16.31 23.66 4.56
N ASP A 426 -15.09 24.09 4.90
CA ASP A 426 -14.28 24.97 4.04
C ASP A 426 -13.86 24.26 2.75
N LEU A 427 -13.38 23.01 2.86
CA LEU A 427 -13.01 22.18 1.70
C LEU A 427 -14.22 21.86 0.81
N ILE A 428 -15.38 21.55 1.39
CA ILE A 428 -16.61 21.32 0.62
C ILE A 428 -17.02 22.59 -0.14
N ARG A 429 -16.94 23.77 0.49
CA ARG A 429 -17.22 25.05 -0.19
C ARG A 429 -16.23 25.37 -1.30
N ASP A 430 -14.96 25.00 -1.12
CA ASP A 430 -13.93 25.11 -2.15
C ASP A 430 -14.26 24.24 -3.37
N PHE A 431 -14.63 22.98 -3.12
CA PHE A 431 -15.01 22.02 -4.17
C PHE A 431 -16.32 22.43 -4.87
N ASP A 432 -17.33 22.90 -4.14
CA ASP A 432 -18.57 23.43 -4.73
C ASP A 432 -18.30 24.62 -5.65
N SER A 433 -17.42 25.53 -5.23
CA SER A 433 -17.01 26.68 -6.04
C SER A 433 -16.26 26.25 -7.30
N ALA A 434 -15.39 25.23 -7.19
CA ALA A 434 -14.70 24.65 -8.34
C ALA A 434 -15.67 23.99 -9.33
N PHE A 435 -16.66 23.22 -8.87
CA PHE A 435 -17.71 22.66 -9.73
C PHE A 435 -18.45 23.75 -10.50
N ALA A 436 -18.86 24.84 -9.83
CA ALA A 436 -19.56 25.95 -10.47
C ALA A 436 -18.71 26.65 -11.55
N ILE A 437 -17.39 26.72 -11.38
CA ILE A 437 -16.47 27.25 -12.41
C ILE A 437 -16.40 26.30 -13.61
N VAL A 438 -16.23 24.99 -13.37
CA VAL A 438 -16.17 23.98 -14.44
C VAL A 438 -17.45 23.99 -15.27
N GLU A 439 -18.63 24.01 -14.62
CA GLU A 439 -19.92 24.10 -15.30
C GLU A 439 -19.98 25.31 -16.24
N ARG A 440 -19.57 26.50 -15.78
CA ARG A 440 -19.54 27.72 -16.61
C ARG A 440 -18.61 27.57 -17.80
N VAL A 441 -17.38 27.09 -17.59
CA VAL A 441 -16.39 26.91 -18.67
C VAL A 441 -16.91 25.95 -19.74
N MET A 442 -17.54 24.84 -19.33
CA MET A 442 -18.09 23.87 -20.26
C MET A 442 -19.28 24.42 -21.05
N THR A 443 -20.12 25.25 -20.43
CA THR A 443 -21.23 25.91 -21.16
C THR A 443 -20.76 26.96 -22.18
N THR A 444 -19.62 27.61 -21.97
CA THR A 444 -19.11 28.68 -22.86
C THR A 444 -18.27 28.19 -24.03
N ASN A 445 -17.70 26.98 -23.98
CA ASN A 445 -16.85 26.45 -25.06
C ASN A 445 -17.65 25.78 -26.20
N ASP A 446 -18.96 25.58 -26.03
CA ASP A 446 -19.86 25.02 -27.06
C ASP A 446 -20.64 26.10 -27.86
N SER A 447 -20.51 27.37 -27.48
CA SER A 447 -21.11 28.54 -28.15
C SER A 447 -20.09 29.30 -28.96
#